data_AF-A0A917TPJ2-F1
#
_entry.id   AF-A0A917TPJ2-F1
#
_cell.length_a   1.000
_cell.length_b   1.000
_cell.length_c   1.000
_cell.angle_alpha   90.00
_cell.angle_beta   90.00
_cell.angle_gamma   90.00
#
_symmetry.space_group_name_H-M   'P 1'
#
loop_
_entity.id
_entity.type
_entity.pdbx_description
1 polymer ?
#
loop_
_entity_poly.entity_id
_entity_poly.type
_entity_poly.pdbx_seq_one_letter_code
_entity_poly.pdbx_strand_id
1 'polypeptide(L)' 'MENEELETKIIDYQRFLFMSLIMSCYLYAGIVIQAYVYQQTAHIEYISILTLICLAAAGWFQMLIINLNKKK' A
#
# COMPACT_ATOMS: atom_id res chain seq x y z
N MET A 1 -23.20 17.76 7.23
CA MET A 1 -23.14 17.44 5.79
C MET A 1 -21.72 17.56 5.24
N GLU A 2 -21.13 18.73 4.99
CA GLU A 2 -19.79 18.83 4.36
C GLU A 2 -18.66 18.16 5.17
N ASN A 3 -18.68 18.29 6.50
CA ASN A 3 -17.68 17.64 7.38
C ASN A 3 -17.85 16.12 7.50
N GLU A 4 -19.07 15.58 7.37
CA GLU A 4 -19.32 14.13 7.41
C GLU A 4 -18.82 13.43 6.13
N GLU A 5 -18.99 14.09 4.98
CA GLU A 5 -18.44 13.61 3.71
C GLU A 5 -16.91 13.58 3.73
N LEU A 6 -16.28 14.60 4.34
CA LEU A 6 -14.83 14.66 4.51
C LEU A 6 -14.31 13.52 5.41
N GLU A 7 -14.96 13.27 6.55
CA GLU A 7 -14.59 12.19 7.46
C GLU A 7 -14.73 10.81 6.82
N THR A 8 -15.84 10.57 6.12
CA THR A 8 -16.07 9.31 5.40
C THR A 8 -14.96 9.05 4.37
N LYS A 9 -14.59 10.08 3.62
CA LYS A 9 -13.51 10.01 2.62
C LYS A 9 -12.14 9.70 3.23
N ILE A 10 -11.83 10.27 4.40
CA ILE A 10 -10.59 9.98 5.13
C ILE A 10 -10.57 8.51 5.58
N ILE A 11 -11.68 7.99 6.12
CA ILE A 11 -11.80 6.60 6.54
C ILE A 11 -11.58 5.64 5.35
N ASP A 12 -12.16 5.96 4.20
CA ASP A 12 -11.95 5.14 3.00
C ASP A 12 -10.49 5.14 2.54
N TYR A 13 -9.83 6.30 2.52
CA TYR A 13 -8.40 6.37 2.20
C TYR A 13 -7.52 5.62 3.21
N GLN A 14 -7.87 5.65 4.50
CA GLN A 14 -7.19 4.85 5.51
C GLN A 14 -7.34 3.35 5.23
N ARG A 15 -8.54 2.89 4.84
CA ARG A 15 -8.77 1.49 4.46
C ARG A 15 -7.91 1.07 3.26
N PHE A 16 -7.84 1.91 2.22
CA PHE A 16 -6.98 1.66 1.06
C PHE A 16 -5.50 1.63 1.42
N LEU A 17 -5.05 2.54 2.29
CA LEU A 17 -3.67 2.52 2.80
C LEU A 17 -3.35 1.22 3.52
N PHE A 18 -4.23 0.76 4.42
CA PHE A 18 -4.03 -0.51 5.13
C PHE A 18 -4.01 -1.69 4.18
N MET A 19 -4.93 -1.73 3.21
CA MET A 19 -4.98 -2.76 2.17
C MET A 19 -3.67 -2.81 1.37
N SER A 20 -3.16 -1.66 0.92
CA SER A 20 -1.90 -1.57 0.18
C SER A 20 -0.69 -2.03 1.00
N LEU A 21 -0.64 -1.69 2.29
CA LEU A 21 0.40 -2.15 3.20
C LEU A 21 0.36 -3.66 3.40
N ILE A 22 -0.81 -4.23 3.68
CA ILE A 22 -0.98 -5.69 3.83
C ILE A 22 -0.53 -6.41 2.55
N MET A 23 -0.95 -5.89 1.39
CA MET A 23 -0.56 -6.45 0.10
C MET A 23 0.96 -6.39 -0.12
N SER A 24 1.60 -5.28 0.26
CA SER A 24 3.06 -5.14 0.17
C SER A 24 3.80 -6.15 1.06
N CYS A 25 3.31 -6.40 2.28
CA CYS A 25 3.86 -7.43 3.16
C CYS A 25 3.73 -8.83 2.55
N TYR A 26 2.59 -9.13 1.92
CA TYR A 26 2.35 -10.42 1.27
C TYR A 26 3.28 -10.64 0.07
N LEU A 27 3.45 -9.61 -0.77
CA LEU A 27 4.38 -9.65 -1.91
C LEU A 27 5.82 -9.82 -1.42
N TYR A 28 6.22 -9.10 -0.37
CA TYR A 28 7.54 -9.25 0.24
C TYR A 28 7.78 -10.68 0.79
N ALA A 29 6.79 -11.27 1.46
CA ALA A 29 6.87 -12.67 1.88
C ALA A 29 7.06 -13.60 0.67
N GLY A 30 6.38 -13.34 -0.44
CA GLY A 30 6.57 -14.06 -1.70
C GLY A 30 8.00 -13.94 -2.25
N ILE A 31 8.62 -12.75 -2.18
CA ILE A 31 10.02 -12.54 -2.55
C ILE A 31 10.94 -13.41 -1.67
N VAL A 32 10.74 -13.38 -0.35
CA VAL A 32 11.54 -14.17 0.61
C VAL A 32 11.41 -15.66 0.28
N ILE A 33 10.21 -16.15 0.02
CA ILE A 33 10.00 -17.56 -0.33
C ILE A 33 10.70 -17.91 -1.64
N GLN A 34 10.56 -17.11 -2.70
CA GLN A 34 11.24 -17.39 -3.97
C GLN A 34 12.77 -17.35 -3.86
N ALA A 35 13.30 -16.35 -3.15
CA ALA A 35 14.74 -16.17 -2.98
C ALA A 35 15.37 -17.32 -2.18
N TYR A 36 14.75 -17.71 -1.07
CA TYR A 36 15.38 -18.62 -0.10
C TYR A 36 14.90 -20.07 -0.21
N VAL A 37 13.65 -20.32 -0.61
CA VAL A 37 13.10 -21.68 -0.72
C VAL A 37 13.34 -22.25 -2.11
N TYR A 38 12.99 -21.49 -3.15
CA TYR A 38 13.06 -21.98 -4.53
C TYR A 38 14.37 -21.61 -5.24
N GLN A 39 15.16 -20.67 -4.70
CA GLN A 39 16.39 -20.14 -5.32
C GLN A 39 16.19 -19.69 -6.77
N GLN A 40 14.96 -19.27 -7.11
CA GLN A 40 14.60 -18.80 -8.45
C GLN A 40 14.52 -17.28 -8.45
N THR A 41 15.34 -16.64 -9.28
CA THR A 41 15.39 -15.18 -9.41
C THR A 41 14.47 -14.62 -10.49
N ALA A 42 13.99 -15.46 -11.42
CA ALA A 42 13.24 -15.04 -12.60
C ALA A 42 11.96 -14.23 -12.28
N HIS A 43 11.34 -14.45 -11.12
CA HIS A 43 10.12 -13.77 -10.72
C HIS A 43 10.33 -12.72 -9.62
N ILE A 44 11.53 -12.67 -9.02
CA ILE A 44 11.84 -11.75 -7.92
C ILE A 44 11.75 -10.30 -8.39
N GLU A 45 12.25 -9.98 -9.59
CA GLU A 45 12.20 -8.63 -10.14
C GLU A 45 10.76 -8.14 -10.28
N TYR A 46 9.88 -8.96 -10.86
CA TYR A 46 8.46 -8.63 -11.03
C TYR A 46 7.74 -8.41 -9.70
N ILE A 47 7.95 -9.30 -8.72
CA ILE A 47 7.31 -9.18 -7.40
C ILE A 47 7.88 -7.95 -6.65
N SER A 48 9.16 -7.65 -6.82
CA SER A 48 9.79 -6.45 -6.26
C SER A 48 9.18 -5.16 -6.81
N ILE A 49 8.99 -5.08 -8.13
CA ILE A 49 8.32 -3.94 -8.78
C ILE A 49 6.88 -3.79 -8.27
N LEU A 50 6.13 -4.88 -8.21
CA LEU A 50 4.76 -4.89 -7.65
C LEU A 50 4.73 -4.41 -6.19
N THR A 51 5.69 -4.85 -5.38
CA THR A 51 5.83 -4.42 -3.98
C THR A 51 6.08 -2.91 -3.89
N LEU A 52 6.97 -2.38 -4.72
CA LEU A 52 7.26 -0.95 -4.79
C LEU A 52 6.03 -0.14 -5.24
N ILE A 53 5.25 -0.64 -6.20
CA ILE A 53 4.00 0.00 -6.64
C ILE A 53 2.99 0.05 -5.48
N CYS A 54 2.82 -1.05 -4.73
CA CYS A 54 1.94 -1.06 -3.56
C CYS A 54 2.40 -0.08 -2.47
N LEU A 55 3.71 0.01 -2.21
CA LEU A 55 4.26 0.97 -1.25
C LEU A 55 4.10 2.42 -1.72
N ALA A 56 4.29 2.69 -3.01
CA ALA A 56 4.06 4.01 -3.59
C ALA A 56 2.58 4.41 -3.47
N ALA A 57 1.66 3.49 -3.75
CA ALA A 57 0.23 3.71 -3.55
C ALA A 57 -0.12 4.00 -2.08
N ALA A 58 0.43 3.22 -1.14
CA ALA A 58 0.26 3.47 0.29
C ALA A 58 0.78 4.87 0.69
N GLY A 59 1.95 5.27 0.21
CA GLY A 59 2.51 6.60 0.43
C GLY A 59 1.64 7.71 -0.15
N TRP A 60 1.05 7.49 -1.34
CA TRP A 60 0.12 8.43 -1.96
C TRP A 60 -1.16 8.61 -1.14
N PHE A 61 -1.78 7.50 -0.69
CA PHE A 61 -2.95 7.56 0.19
C PHE A 61 -2.63 8.24 1.51
N GLN A 62 -1.44 8.00 2.08
CA GLN A 62 -0.99 8.69 3.29
C GLN A 62 -0.91 10.20 3.09
N MET A 63 -0.34 10.66 1.97
CA MET A 63 -0.29 12.10 1.64
C MET A 63 -1.70 12.69 1.46
N LEU A 64 -2.61 11.99 0.80
CA LEU A 64 -4.01 12.41 0.65
C LEU A 64 -4.70 12.57 2.01
N ILE A 65 -4.54 11.61 2.91
CA ILE A 65 -5.10 11.66 4.27
C ILE A 65 -4.55 12.88 5.03
N ILE A 66 -3.23 13.10 4.99
CA ILE A 66 -2.60 14.25 5.66
C ILE A 66 -3.13 15.57 5.10
N ASN A 67 -3.26 15.67 3.77
CA ASN A 67 -3.75 16.88 3.12
C ASN A 67 -5.23 17.16 3.43
N LEU A 68 -6.07 16.12 3.55
CA LEU A 68 -7.46 16.26 3.94
C LEU A 68 -7.60 16.63 5.43
N ASN A 69 -6.78 16.03 6.30
CA ASN A 69 -6.75 16.39 7.73
C ASN A 69 -6.30 17.84 7.97
N LYS A 70 -5.45 18.41 7.12
CA LYS A 70 -5.07 19.83 7.20
C LYS A 70 -6.19 20.80 6.79
N LYS A 71 -7.20 20.32 6.06
CA LYS A 71 -8.34 21.10 5.57
C LYS A 71 -9.56 21.02 6.49
N LYS A 72 -9.55 20.10 7.46
CA LYS A 72 -10.53 19.97 8.54
C LYS A 72 -10.24 21.00 9.63
#